data_AF-A0A653YWP3-F1
#
_entry.id   AF-A0A653YWP3-F1
#
_cell.length_a   1.000
_cell.length_b   1.000
_cell.length_c   1.000
_cell.angle_alpha   90.00
_cell.angle_beta   90.00
_cell.angle_gamma   90.00
#
_symmetry.space_group_name_H-M   'P 1'
#
loop_
_entity.id
_entity.type
_entity.pdbx_description
1 polymer ?
#
loop_
_entity_poly.entity_id
_entity_poly.type
_entity_poly.pdbx_seq_one_letter_code
_entity_poly.pdbx_strand_id
1 'polypeptide(L)'
;MQYRDLRDFIRELEKRGELKRIQTPVSPILEMTEICDRTLRKGGPALLFEKPAGFDVPVLGNLFGTPKRVALGMGAEDVSELREIGKLLAFLKEPEPPKGLKDAWSKLPIFKKVISMAPKVVKDAPCHEVIEEGDDVDLGKLPIQHCWPGDVAPLITWGLTITKGPNKERQNLGIYRQQVIGRNKVIMRWLSHRGGALDFRDWCKIYPDKPYPVCVALGADPATILGAVTPVPDTLSEYAFAGLLRGHRTELVKARGSDLQVPASAEIVLEGVIHPGETAPEGPYGDHTGYYNEVDTFPVFTVERITRRRDPIYHSTYTGRPPDEPAILGVALNEVFVPILQKQFPEITDFYLPPEGCSYRMAVVTMKKQYPGHAKRVMLGVWSFLRQFMYTKFVIVTDDDINARDWNDVIWAITTRMDPKRDTVMIDNTPIDYLDFASPISGLGSKMGLDATHKWPGETTREWGRAIEKDPAVVARVDALWSELGID
;
A
#
# COMPACT_ATOMS: atom_id res chain seq x y z
N MET A 1 8.56 -15.56 14.93
CA MET A 1 7.55 -16.59 14.57
C MET A 1 6.72 -15.97 13.47
N GLN A 2 6.74 -16.50 12.23
CA GLN A 2 6.06 -15.86 11.09
C GLN A 2 4.69 -16.50 10.89
N TYR A 3 3.64 -15.68 10.86
CA TYR A 3 2.22 -16.08 10.86
C TYR A 3 1.86 -16.93 9.63
N ARG A 4 1.12 -18.03 9.82
CA ARG A 4 0.74 -18.91 8.70
C ARG A 4 -0.50 -18.42 7.96
N ASP A 5 -1.44 -17.85 8.71
CA ASP A 5 -2.70 -17.31 8.18
C ASP A 5 -3.16 -16.05 8.91
N LEU A 6 -4.28 -15.48 8.47
CA LEU A 6 -4.90 -14.32 9.10
C LEU A 6 -5.32 -14.59 10.55
N ARG A 7 -5.79 -15.81 10.85
CA ARG A 7 -6.28 -16.17 12.20
C ARG A 7 -5.16 -16.30 13.22
N ASP A 8 -3.97 -16.75 12.83
CA ASP A 8 -2.75 -16.68 13.63
C ASP A 8 -2.41 -15.23 13.96
N PHE A 9 -2.48 -14.33 12.96
CA PHE A 9 -2.17 -12.92 13.14
C PHE A 9 -3.16 -12.21 14.06
N ILE A 10 -4.48 -12.44 13.88
CA ILE A 10 -5.54 -11.93 14.77
C ILE A 10 -5.27 -12.33 16.23
N ARG A 11 -4.93 -13.61 16.47
CA ARG A 11 -4.64 -14.10 17.82
C ARG A 11 -3.40 -13.45 18.43
N GLU A 12 -2.39 -13.16 17.63
CA GLU A 12 -1.20 -12.47 18.12
C GLU A 12 -1.48 -11.00 18.44
N LEU A 13 -2.22 -10.29 17.58
CA LEU A 13 -2.63 -8.93 17.85
C LEU A 13 -3.47 -8.84 19.13
N GLU A 14 -4.37 -9.79 19.35
CA GLU A 14 -5.19 -9.85 20.57
C GLU A 14 -4.32 -10.03 21.84
N LYS A 15 -3.33 -10.93 21.82
CA LYS A 15 -2.38 -11.10 22.93
C LYS A 15 -1.58 -9.83 23.24
N ARG A 16 -1.26 -9.06 22.20
CA ARG A 16 -0.48 -7.81 22.31
C ARG A 16 -1.35 -6.58 22.66
N GLY A 17 -2.67 -6.75 22.82
CA GLY A 17 -3.59 -5.63 23.03
C GLY A 17 -3.81 -4.76 21.79
N GLU A 18 -3.40 -5.24 20.61
CA GLU A 18 -3.47 -4.58 19.31
C GLU A 18 -4.73 -4.96 18.51
N LEU A 19 -5.62 -5.78 19.08
CA LEU A 19 -6.93 -6.12 18.52
C LEU A 19 -8.02 -6.04 19.58
N LYS A 20 -9.17 -5.48 19.21
CA LYS A 20 -10.37 -5.41 20.03
C LYS A 20 -11.54 -6.13 19.36
N ARG A 21 -12.13 -7.08 20.08
CA ARG A 21 -13.41 -7.70 19.71
C ARG A 21 -14.57 -6.79 20.09
N ILE A 22 -15.48 -6.56 19.15
CA ILE A 22 -16.68 -5.75 19.31
C ILE A 22 -17.88 -6.70 19.29
N GLN A 23 -18.46 -6.94 20.47
CA GLN A 23 -19.62 -7.83 20.67
C GLN A 23 -20.97 -7.12 20.53
N THR A 24 -20.96 -5.78 20.57
CA THR A 24 -22.15 -4.97 20.34
C THR A 24 -22.52 -5.10 18.86
N PRO A 25 -23.82 -5.28 18.52
CA PRO A 25 -24.25 -5.24 17.13
C PRO A 25 -23.87 -3.91 16.47
N VAL A 26 -23.24 -3.97 15.29
CA VAL A 26 -22.82 -2.79 14.52
C VAL A 26 -23.21 -2.97 13.06
N SER A 27 -23.78 -1.95 12.45
CA SER A 27 -24.17 -1.97 11.05
C SER A 27 -22.95 -1.89 10.12
N PRO A 28 -22.85 -2.74 9.06
CA PRO A 28 -21.85 -2.56 8.00
C PRO A 28 -22.16 -1.33 7.11
N ILE A 29 -23.32 -0.70 7.28
CA ILE A 29 -23.70 0.53 6.62
C ILE A 29 -23.30 1.70 7.53
N LEU A 30 -22.22 2.39 7.15
CA LEU A 30 -21.67 3.60 7.77
C LEU A 30 -21.07 3.44 9.19
N GLU A 31 -21.71 2.69 10.09
CA GLU A 31 -21.30 2.63 11.50
C GLU A 31 -19.92 1.99 11.70
N MET A 32 -19.63 0.87 11.02
CA MET A 32 -18.29 0.26 11.09
C MET A 32 -17.20 1.22 10.62
N THR A 33 -17.47 1.99 9.56
CA THR A 33 -16.55 2.99 9.03
C THR A 33 -16.26 4.08 10.05
N GLU A 34 -17.29 4.64 10.68
CA GLU A 34 -17.15 5.67 11.73
C GLU A 34 -16.32 5.16 12.93
N ILE A 35 -16.55 3.91 13.35
CA ILE A 35 -15.81 3.30 14.47
C ILE A 35 -14.35 3.06 14.06
N CYS A 36 -14.09 2.53 12.87
CA CYS A 36 -12.74 2.35 12.34
C CYS A 36 -12.01 3.69 12.23
N ASP A 37 -12.66 4.76 11.73
CA ASP A 37 -12.04 6.09 11.58
C ASP A 37 -11.65 6.73 12.91
N ARG A 38 -12.56 6.76 13.88
CA ARG A 38 -12.23 7.25 15.23
C ARG A 38 -11.11 6.44 15.88
N THR A 39 -11.07 5.14 15.62
CA THR A 39 -10.06 4.25 16.17
C THR A 39 -8.70 4.53 15.54
N LEU A 40 -8.63 4.62 14.21
CA LEU A 40 -7.42 4.93 13.46
C LEU A 40 -6.82 6.28 13.85
N ARG A 41 -7.65 7.34 13.91
CA ARG A 41 -7.21 8.70 14.30
C ARG A 41 -6.62 8.78 15.71
N LYS A 42 -6.96 7.82 16.58
CA LYS A 42 -6.42 7.70 17.94
C LYS A 42 -5.25 6.71 18.04
N GLY A 43 -4.77 6.15 16.93
CA GLY A 43 -3.76 5.09 16.93
C GLY A 43 -4.24 3.80 17.60
N GLY A 44 -5.55 3.54 17.58
CA GLY A 44 -6.18 2.42 18.27
C GLY A 44 -5.94 1.04 17.61
N PRO A 45 -6.50 -0.03 18.20
CA PRO A 45 -6.29 -1.41 17.77
C PRO A 45 -7.00 -1.74 16.44
N ALA A 46 -6.66 -2.90 15.87
CA ALA A 46 -7.51 -3.56 14.87
C ALA A 46 -8.86 -3.93 15.50
N LEU A 47 -9.92 -3.99 14.70
CA LEU A 47 -11.28 -4.22 15.18
C LEU A 47 -11.88 -5.48 14.55
N LEU A 48 -12.34 -6.39 15.39
CA LEU A 48 -13.11 -7.56 14.96
C LEU A 48 -14.56 -7.41 15.42
N PHE A 49 -15.44 -7.04 14.50
CA PHE A 49 -16.88 -6.93 14.71
C PHE A 49 -17.51 -8.31 14.63
N GLU A 50 -17.88 -8.87 15.78
CA GLU A 50 -18.38 -10.25 15.88
C GLU A 50 -19.88 -10.36 15.54
N LYS A 51 -20.61 -9.24 15.55
CA LYS A 51 -22.05 -9.18 15.28
C LYS A 51 -22.40 -8.06 14.30
N PRO A 52 -22.06 -8.19 13.01
CA PRO A 52 -22.56 -7.27 11.99
C PRO A 52 -24.09 -7.35 11.93
N ALA A 53 -24.80 -6.22 11.98
CA ALA A 53 -26.25 -6.21 11.95
C ALA A 53 -26.78 -6.83 10.64
N GLY A 54 -27.54 -7.93 10.75
CA GLY A 54 -28.10 -8.65 9.61
C GLY A 54 -27.20 -9.72 8.98
N PHE A 55 -26.03 -10.01 9.56
CA PHE A 55 -25.07 -10.98 9.02
C PHE A 55 -24.45 -11.86 10.10
N ASP A 56 -24.12 -13.10 9.74
CA ASP A 56 -23.47 -14.08 10.64
C ASP A 56 -21.94 -14.09 10.52
N VAL A 57 -21.39 -13.45 9.48
CA VAL A 57 -19.95 -13.44 9.19
C VAL A 57 -19.29 -12.26 9.89
N PRO A 58 -18.32 -12.47 10.81
CA PRO A 58 -17.60 -11.36 11.46
C PRO A 58 -16.82 -10.51 10.47
N VAL A 59 -16.68 -9.20 10.78
CA VAL A 59 -15.91 -8.26 9.96
C VAL A 59 -14.63 -7.85 10.69
N LEU A 60 -13.49 -8.02 10.03
CA LEU A 60 -12.21 -7.48 10.47
C LEU A 60 -11.94 -6.16 9.75
N GLY A 61 -11.72 -5.09 10.50
CA GLY A 61 -11.35 -3.77 9.99
C GLY A 61 -10.19 -3.15 10.77
N ASN A 62 -9.62 -2.07 10.23
CA ASN A 62 -8.51 -1.33 10.83
C ASN A 62 -7.27 -2.20 11.17
N LEU A 63 -7.09 -3.30 10.43
CA LEU A 63 -6.02 -4.29 10.63
C LEU A 63 -4.64 -3.62 10.59
N PHE A 64 -4.42 -2.76 9.61
CA PHE A 64 -3.19 -2.03 9.34
C PHE A 64 -3.27 -0.54 9.73
N GLY A 65 -4.16 -0.18 10.66
CA GLY A 65 -4.35 1.19 11.13
C GLY A 65 -3.20 1.80 11.95
N THR A 66 -2.11 1.08 12.18
CA THR A 66 -0.88 1.63 12.79
C THR A 66 0.37 1.13 12.07
N PRO A 67 1.45 1.94 11.97
CA PRO A 67 2.71 1.49 11.37
C PRO A 67 3.28 0.23 12.05
N LYS A 68 3.09 0.13 13.37
CA LYS A 68 3.46 -1.05 14.17
C LYS A 68 2.78 -2.33 13.68
N ARG A 69 1.47 -2.31 13.42
CA ARG A 69 0.75 -3.49 12.90
C ARG A 69 1.15 -3.83 11.47
N VAL A 70 1.52 -2.84 10.66
CA VAL A 70 2.12 -3.09 9.33
C VAL A 70 3.46 -3.83 9.47
N ALA A 71 4.36 -3.34 10.33
CA ALA A 71 5.65 -3.99 10.60
C ALA A 71 5.46 -5.44 11.06
N LEU A 72 4.57 -5.65 12.04
CA LEU A 72 4.20 -7.00 12.52
C LEU A 72 3.71 -7.88 11.36
N GLY A 73 2.83 -7.37 10.51
CA GLY A 73 2.32 -8.10 9.34
C GLY A 73 3.41 -8.50 8.33
N MET A 74 4.50 -7.74 8.24
CA MET A 74 5.68 -8.05 7.42
C MET A 74 6.68 -8.99 8.11
N GLY A 75 6.40 -9.41 9.36
CA GLY A 75 7.27 -10.26 10.15
C GLY A 75 8.40 -9.51 10.88
N ALA A 76 8.26 -8.20 11.04
CA ALA A 76 9.17 -7.32 11.79
C ALA A 76 8.57 -6.94 13.15
N GLU A 77 9.41 -6.68 14.16
CA GLU A 77 8.93 -6.19 15.48
C GLU A 77 8.82 -4.66 15.54
N ASP A 78 9.54 -3.96 14.65
CA ASP A 78 9.55 -2.50 14.56
C ASP A 78 9.57 -2.00 13.11
N VAL A 79 9.06 -0.78 12.90
CA VAL A 79 8.99 -0.12 11.59
C VAL A 79 10.39 0.12 10.98
N SER A 80 11.40 0.38 11.82
CA SER A 80 12.79 0.56 11.36
C SER A 80 13.39 -0.69 10.71
N GLU A 81 12.92 -1.88 11.09
CA GLU A 81 13.36 -3.15 10.49
C GLU A 81 12.88 -3.29 9.03
N LEU A 82 11.86 -2.52 8.62
CA LEU A 82 11.41 -2.49 7.22
C LEU A 82 12.49 -1.95 6.26
N ARG A 83 13.45 -1.15 6.77
CA ARG A 83 14.61 -0.72 5.98
C ARG A 83 15.49 -1.90 5.55
N GLU A 84 15.61 -2.93 6.37
CA GLU A 84 16.38 -4.13 6.01
C GLU A 84 15.70 -4.91 4.87
N ILE A 85 14.37 -4.88 4.82
CA ILE A 85 13.59 -5.41 3.69
C ILE A 85 13.85 -4.59 2.43
N GLY A 86 13.87 -3.26 2.54
CA GLY A 86 14.24 -2.36 1.43
C GLY A 86 15.64 -2.62 0.88
N LYS A 87 16.64 -2.81 1.75
CA LYS A 87 18.01 -3.19 1.36
C LYS A 87 18.05 -4.53 0.63
N LEU A 88 17.29 -5.51 1.11
CA LEU A 88 17.18 -6.82 0.47
C LEU A 88 16.55 -6.71 -0.93
N LEU A 89 15.50 -5.91 -1.10
CA LEU A 89 14.90 -5.65 -2.40
C LEU A 89 15.89 -4.95 -3.36
N ALA A 90 16.62 -3.96 -2.87
CA ALA A 90 17.65 -3.26 -3.64
C ALA A 90 18.77 -4.20 -4.11
N PHE A 91 19.12 -5.20 -3.30
CA PHE A 91 20.06 -6.27 -3.65
C PHE A 91 19.47 -7.25 -4.69
N LEU A 92 18.21 -7.67 -4.53
CA LEU A 92 17.55 -8.60 -5.46
C LEU A 92 17.35 -8.00 -6.86
N LYS A 93 17.18 -6.68 -6.95
CA LYS A 93 17.05 -5.97 -8.23
C LYS A 93 18.34 -6.02 -9.06
N GLU A 94 19.49 -5.95 -8.39
CA GLU A 94 20.82 -5.93 -9.02
C GLU A 94 21.81 -6.72 -8.14
N PRO A 95 21.87 -8.05 -8.29
CA PRO A 95 22.78 -8.86 -7.50
C PRO A 95 24.23 -8.64 -7.95
N GLU A 96 25.06 -8.09 -7.07
CA GLU A 96 26.50 -8.00 -7.33
C GLU A 96 27.17 -9.39 -7.20
N PRO A 97 27.98 -9.81 -8.20
CA PRO A 97 28.72 -11.07 -8.12
C PRO A 97 29.65 -11.05 -6.90
N PRO A 98 29.73 -12.15 -6.12
CA PRO A 98 30.53 -12.18 -4.92
C PRO A 98 32.01 -11.97 -5.25
N LYS A 99 32.67 -11.05 -4.53
CA LYS A 99 34.08 -10.69 -4.78
C LYS A 99 35.08 -11.74 -4.24
N GLY A 100 34.60 -12.81 -3.62
CA GLY A 100 35.42 -13.93 -3.12
C GLY A 100 34.65 -14.88 -2.20
N LEU A 101 35.34 -15.91 -1.69
CA LEU A 101 34.73 -16.95 -0.84
C LEU A 101 34.13 -16.37 0.46
N LYS A 102 34.81 -15.43 1.12
CA LYS A 102 34.30 -14.79 2.36
C LYS A 102 32.99 -14.02 2.13
N ASP A 103 32.86 -13.37 0.97
CA ASP A 103 31.64 -12.66 0.56
C ASP A 103 30.51 -13.62 0.14
N ALA A 104 30.86 -14.78 -0.43
CA ALA A 104 29.87 -15.82 -0.69
C ALA A 104 29.29 -16.41 0.62
N TRP A 105 30.13 -16.60 1.64
CA TRP A 105 29.68 -17.08 2.96
C TRP A 105 28.82 -16.05 3.70
N SER A 106 29.14 -14.76 3.63
CA SER A 106 28.29 -13.70 4.21
C SER A 106 26.95 -13.54 3.49
N LYS A 107 26.87 -13.90 2.20
CA LYS A 107 25.63 -13.91 1.40
C LYS A 107 24.80 -15.19 1.55
N LEU A 108 25.30 -16.24 2.21
CA LEU A 108 24.60 -17.52 2.41
C LEU A 108 23.22 -17.39 3.12
N PRO A 109 23.05 -16.53 4.15
CA PRO A 109 21.73 -16.29 4.74
C PRO A 109 20.71 -15.71 3.76
N ILE A 110 21.16 -14.91 2.78
CA ILE A 110 20.31 -14.36 1.72
C ILE A 110 19.82 -15.50 0.81
N PHE A 111 20.70 -16.44 0.45
CA PHE A 111 20.31 -17.62 -0.32
C PHE A 111 19.27 -18.50 0.39
N LYS A 112 19.33 -18.64 1.73
CA LYS A 112 18.26 -19.30 2.51
C LYS A 112 16.93 -18.57 2.41
N LYS A 113 16.94 -17.23 2.43
CA LYS A 113 15.74 -16.41 2.22
C LYS A 113 15.19 -16.55 0.79
N VAL A 114 16.03 -16.80 -0.20
CA VAL A 114 15.57 -17.07 -1.58
C VAL A 114 14.78 -18.38 -1.69
N ILE A 115 15.06 -19.39 -0.85
CA ILE A 115 14.32 -20.66 -0.85
C ILE A 115 12.85 -20.49 -0.42
N SER A 116 12.54 -19.48 0.41
CA SER A 116 11.18 -19.17 0.84
C SER A 116 10.36 -18.41 -0.22
N MET A 117 11.00 -17.95 -1.30
CA MET A 117 10.34 -17.20 -2.38
C MET A 117 9.53 -18.10 -3.33
N ALA A 118 9.86 -19.38 -3.48
CA ALA A 118 9.08 -20.26 -4.34
C ALA A 118 7.74 -20.61 -3.66
N PRO A 119 6.57 -20.27 -4.24
CA PRO A 119 5.30 -20.67 -3.66
C PRO A 119 5.15 -22.19 -3.65
N LYS A 120 4.38 -22.71 -2.70
CA LYS A 120 4.07 -24.14 -2.57
C LYS A 120 2.61 -24.36 -2.92
N VAL A 121 2.34 -25.11 -3.97
CA VAL A 121 0.98 -25.48 -4.34
C VAL A 121 0.56 -26.72 -3.55
N VAL A 122 -0.55 -26.62 -2.82
CA VAL A 122 -1.17 -27.72 -2.07
C VAL A 122 -2.39 -28.25 -2.82
N LYS A 123 -2.81 -29.48 -2.50
CA LYS A 123 -3.97 -30.11 -3.14
C LYS A 123 -5.30 -29.67 -2.51
N ASP A 124 -5.32 -29.60 -1.18
CA ASP A 124 -6.48 -29.25 -0.38
C ASP A 124 -6.17 -28.03 0.50
N ALA A 125 -7.17 -27.18 0.72
CA ALA A 125 -7.00 -25.90 1.37
C ALA A 125 -8.23 -25.50 2.20
N PRO A 126 -8.04 -24.85 3.37
CA PRO A 126 -9.14 -24.32 4.17
C PRO A 126 -10.11 -23.41 3.40
N CYS A 127 -9.63 -22.63 2.42
CA CYS A 127 -10.49 -21.76 1.63
C CYS A 127 -11.52 -22.51 0.77
N HIS A 128 -11.45 -23.85 0.66
CA HIS A 128 -12.39 -24.68 -0.10
C HIS A 128 -13.33 -25.52 0.77
N GLU A 129 -13.44 -25.24 2.08
CA GLU A 129 -14.29 -26.04 2.98
C GLU A 129 -15.79 -25.92 2.68
N VAL A 130 -16.23 -24.74 2.22
CA VAL A 130 -17.59 -24.45 1.76
C VAL A 130 -17.49 -23.89 0.34
N ILE A 131 -18.32 -24.40 -0.56
CA ILE A 131 -18.33 -24.01 -1.98
C ILE A 131 -19.79 -23.72 -2.35
N GLU A 132 -20.04 -22.51 -2.86
CA GLU A 132 -21.32 -22.04 -3.39
C GLU A 132 -21.11 -21.76 -4.88
N GLU A 133 -21.92 -22.35 -5.77
CA GLU A 133 -21.78 -22.23 -7.24
C GLU A 133 -23.11 -21.87 -7.90
N GLY A 134 -23.04 -21.24 -9.08
CA GLY A 134 -24.22 -20.98 -9.91
C GLY A 134 -25.29 -20.20 -9.17
N ASP A 135 -26.50 -20.76 -9.08
CA ASP A 135 -27.64 -20.14 -8.43
C ASP A 135 -27.51 -20.04 -6.90
N ASP A 136 -26.48 -20.59 -6.25
CA ASP A 136 -26.25 -20.42 -4.81
C ASP A 136 -25.39 -19.19 -4.46
N VAL A 137 -24.67 -18.63 -5.45
CA VAL A 137 -23.77 -17.48 -5.29
C VAL A 137 -24.56 -16.21 -4.97
N ASP A 138 -24.39 -15.69 -3.75
CA ASP A 138 -25.06 -14.48 -3.31
C ASP A 138 -24.14 -13.58 -2.48
N LEU A 139 -23.67 -12.50 -3.09
CA LEU A 139 -22.85 -11.48 -2.44
C LEU A 139 -23.60 -10.75 -1.32
N GLY A 140 -24.94 -10.74 -1.36
CA GLY A 140 -25.79 -10.16 -0.31
C GLY A 140 -25.73 -10.90 1.02
N LYS A 141 -25.14 -12.11 1.06
CA LYS A 141 -24.85 -12.85 2.31
C LYS A 141 -23.57 -12.38 3.00
N LEU A 142 -22.73 -11.58 2.34
CA LEU A 142 -21.48 -11.07 2.90
C LEU A 142 -21.70 -9.67 3.49
N PRO A 143 -21.09 -9.35 4.64
CA PRO A 143 -21.22 -8.05 5.31
C PRO A 143 -20.35 -6.98 4.63
N ILE A 144 -20.57 -6.76 3.33
CA ILE A 144 -19.84 -5.79 2.52
C ILE A 144 -20.20 -4.38 3.00
N GLN A 145 -19.19 -3.57 3.30
CA GLN A 145 -19.39 -2.25 3.88
C GLN A 145 -19.94 -1.25 2.87
N HIS A 146 -20.82 -0.36 3.33
CA HIS A 146 -21.17 0.90 2.66
C HIS A 146 -20.53 2.01 3.49
N CYS A 147 -19.52 2.68 2.94
CA CYS A 147 -18.57 3.44 3.76
C CYS A 147 -19.04 4.86 4.05
N TRP A 148 -19.53 5.57 3.03
CA TRP A 148 -19.92 6.98 3.14
C TRP A 148 -21.35 7.22 2.67
N PRO A 149 -22.07 8.23 3.21
CA PRO A 149 -23.48 8.45 2.90
C PRO A 149 -23.79 8.70 1.42
N GLY A 150 -22.83 9.19 0.65
CA GLY A 150 -22.97 9.44 -0.79
C GLY A 150 -22.46 8.31 -1.68
N ASP A 151 -21.99 7.20 -1.11
CA ASP A 151 -21.57 6.03 -1.88
C ASP A 151 -22.78 5.39 -2.56
N VAL A 152 -22.61 4.95 -3.81
CA VAL A 152 -23.72 4.40 -4.61
C VAL A 152 -24.20 3.02 -4.14
N ALA A 153 -23.31 2.21 -3.55
CA ALA A 153 -23.57 0.82 -3.17
C ALA A 153 -22.51 0.28 -2.18
N PRO A 154 -22.69 -0.91 -1.60
CA PRO A 154 -21.62 -1.60 -0.87
C PRO A 154 -20.38 -1.85 -1.75
N LEU A 155 -19.20 -1.78 -1.14
CA LEU A 155 -17.91 -1.83 -1.83
C LEU A 155 -16.97 -2.86 -1.18
N ILE A 156 -16.43 -3.78 -1.98
CA ILE A 156 -15.35 -4.67 -1.54
C ILE A 156 -14.02 -3.92 -1.65
N THR A 157 -13.30 -3.80 -0.54
CA THR A 157 -12.12 -2.93 -0.41
C THR A 157 -10.80 -3.67 -0.19
N TRP A 158 -10.82 -4.87 0.41
CA TRP A 158 -9.62 -5.68 0.69
C TRP A 158 -9.53 -6.99 -0.13
N GLY A 159 -10.03 -6.98 -1.37
CA GLY A 159 -9.91 -8.11 -2.29
C GLY A 159 -8.55 -8.15 -3.00
N LEU A 160 -7.78 -9.21 -2.81
CA LEU A 160 -6.60 -9.49 -3.63
C LEU A 160 -7.06 -10.08 -4.96
N THR A 161 -7.21 -9.25 -5.98
CA THR A 161 -7.53 -9.67 -7.35
C THR A 161 -6.31 -10.35 -7.97
N ILE A 162 -6.49 -11.60 -8.36
CA ILE A 162 -5.49 -12.46 -8.97
C ILE A 162 -5.80 -12.62 -10.45
N THR A 163 -4.82 -12.26 -11.28
CA THR A 163 -4.90 -12.31 -12.74
C THR A 163 -3.68 -12.98 -13.33
N LYS A 164 -3.81 -13.49 -14.56
CA LYS A 164 -2.71 -14.03 -15.35
C LYS A 164 -2.86 -13.58 -16.79
N GLY A 165 -1.85 -12.90 -17.32
CA GLY A 165 -1.82 -12.51 -18.73
C GLY A 165 -1.59 -13.72 -19.65
N PRO A 166 -2.01 -13.66 -20.92
CA PRO A 166 -1.88 -14.78 -21.87
C PRO A 166 -0.44 -15.12 -22.25
N ASN A 167 0.49 -14.17 -22.08
CA ASN A 167 1.87 -14.26 -22.57
C ASN A 167 2.88 -14.66 -21.48
N LYS A 168 2.47 -14.68 -20.21
CA LYS A 168 3.39 -14.85 -19.07
C LYS A 168 2.87 -15.92 -18.12
N GLU A 169 3.77 -16.69 -17.54
CA GLU A 169 3.39 -17.69 -16.52
C GLU A 169 3.07 -17.06 -15.16
N ARG A 170 3.61 -15.86 -14.91
CA ARG A 170 3.40 -15.00 -13.74
C ARG A 170 1.92 -14.69 -13.50
N GLN A 171 1.50 -14.81 -12.25
CA GLN A 171 0.26 -14.19 -11.76
C GLN A 171 0.56 -12.83 -11.14
N ASN A 172 -0.35 -11.87 -11.34
CA ASN A 172 -0.34 -10.57 -10.70
C ASN A 172 -1.33 -10.58 -9.53
N LEU A 173 -0.96 -9.94 -8.42
CA LEU A 173 -1.89 -9.61 -7.34
C LEU A 173 -2.10 -8.10 -7.31
N GLY A 174 -3.35 -7.65 -7.21
CA GLY A 174 -3.67 -6.24 -7.05
C GLY A 174 -4.90 -6.02 -6.20
N ILE A 175 -4.98 -4.85 -5.57
CA ILE A 175 -6.16 -4.43 -4.82
C ILE A 175 -6.89 -3.42 -5.68
N TYR A 176 -8.08 -3.82 -6.11
CA TYR A 176 -8.98 -2.99 -6.89
C TYR A 176 -10.32 -2.97 -6.15
N ARG A 177 -10.86 -1.78 -5.88
CA ARG A 177 -12.17 -1.68 -5.25
C ARG A 177 -13.24 -2.27 -6.17
N GLN A 178 -14.21 -2.96 -5.60
CA GLN A 178 -15.24 -3.64 -6.38
C GLN A 178 -16.64 -3.29 -5.89
N GLN A 179 -17.35 -2.49 -6.68
CA GLN A 179 -18.74 -2.07 -6.41
C GLN A 179 -19.67 -3.26 -6.63
N VAL A 180 -20.52 -3.56 -5.66
CA VAL A 180 -21.56 -4.59 -5.82
C VAL A 180 -22.71 -4.02 -6.65
N ILE A 181 -22.99 -4.64 -7.79
CA ILE A 181 -24.06 -4.20 -8.72
C ILE A 181 -25.15 -5.25 -8.93
N GLY A 182 -25.01 -6.42 -8.30
CA GLY A 182 -26.01 -7.47 -8.34
C GLY A 182 -25.62 -8.63 -7.44
N ARG A 183 -26.48 -9.65 -7.44
CA ARG A 183 -26.33 -10.84 -6.61
C ARG A 183 -24.96 -11.53 -6.78
N ASN A 184 -24.45 -11.57 -7.99
CA ASN A 184 -23.18 -12.22 -8.33
C ASN A 184 -22.30 -11.35 -9.23
N LYS A 185 -22.49 -10.03 -9.24
CA LYS A 185 -21.76 -9.11 -10.12
C LYS A 185 -21.15 -7.97 -9.33
N VAL A 186 -19.87 -7.73 -9.60
CA VAL A 186 -19.16 -6.57 -9.09
C VAL A 186 -18.41 -5.86 -10.21
N ILE A 187 -18.15 -4.56 -10.06
CA ILE A 187 -17.34 -3.80 -11.01
C ILE A 187 -15.86 -3.97 -10.65
N MET A 188 -14.98 -4.24 -11.63
CA MET A 188 -13.54 -4.34 -11.43
C MET A 188 -12.86 -3.00 -11.71
N ARG A 189 -12.72 -2.15 -10.67
CA ARG A 189 -12.15 -0.81 -10.83
C ARG A 189 -10.60 -0.81 -10.77
N TRP A 190 -9.97 -1.25 -11.85
CA TRP A 190 -8.51 -1.13 -12.03
C TRP A 190 -8.12 0.07 -12.89
N LEU A 191 -6.96 0.68 -12.64
CA LEU A 191 -6.42 1.71 -13.54
C LEU A 191 -5.78 1.05 -14.76
N SER A 192 -5.85 1.69 -15.92
CA SER A 192 -5.41 1.14 -17.21
C SER A 192 -3.95 0.64 -17.25
N HIS A 193 -3.09 1.14 -16.37
CA HIS A 193 -1.68 0.77 -16.27
C HIS A 193 -1.37 -0.29 -15.19
N ARG A 194 -2.39 -0.77 -14.45
CA ARG A 194 -2.21 -1.80 -13.41
C ARG A 194 -2.11 -3.19 -14.03
N GLY A 195 -1.43 -4.11 -13.35
CA GLY A 195 -1.14 -5.45 -13.87
C GLY A 195 -2.36 -6.20 -14.37
N GLY A 196 -3.44 -6.25 -13.58
CA GLY A 196 -4.69 -6.92 -13.98
C GLY A 196 -5.36 -6.30 -15.21
N ALA A 197 -5.35 -4.97 -15.33
CA ALA A 197 -5.89 -4.28 -16.50
C ALA A 197 -5.07 -4.56 -17.77
N LEU A 198 -3.74 -4.62 -17.63
CA LEU A 198 -2.84 -4.99 -18.74
C LEU A 198 -3.04 -6.44 -19.17
N ASP A 199 -3.17 -7.37 -18.20
CA ASP A 199 -3.43 -8.78 -18.47
C ASP A 199 -4.75 -8.98 -19.20
N PHE A 200 -5.84 -8.33 -18.74
CA PHE A 200 -7.15 -8.38 -19.38
C PHE A 200 -7.13 -7.77 -20.79
N ARG A 201 -6.49 -6.61 -20.97
CA ARG A 201 -6.33 -5.98 -22.27
C ARG A 201 -5.60 -6.91 -23.25
N ASP A 202 -4.50 -7.51 -22.81
CA ASP A 202 -3.71 -8.40 -23.65
C ASP A 202 -4.44 -9.72 -23.93
N TRP A 203 -5.24 -10.21 -22.98
CA TRP A 203 -6.18 -11.31 -23.20
C TRP A 203 -7.20 -10.99 -24.28
N CYS A 204 -7.89 -9.85 -24.20
CA CYS A 204 -8.90 -9.47 -25.19
C CYS A 204 -8.33 -9.31 -26.61
N LYS A 205 -7.06 -8.92 -26.75
CA LYS A 205 -6.40 -8.84 -28.07
C LYS A 205 -6.18 -10.21 -28.71
N ILE A 206 -5.91 -11.25 -27.90
CA ILE A 206 -5.60 -12.59 -28.39
C ILE A 206 -6.87 -13.46 -28.45
N TYR A 207 -7.79 -13.26 -27.51
CA TYR A 207 -9.02 -14.03 -27.35
C TYR A 207 -10.24 -13.10 -27.18
N PRO A 208 -10.65 -12.36 -28.23
CA PRO A 208 -11.68 -11.33 -28.12
C PRO A 208 -13.04 -11.85 -27.64
N ASP A 209 -13.35 -13.13 -27.91
CA ASP A 209 -14.64 -13.74 -27.57
C ASP A 209 -14.57 -14.67 -26.35
N LYS A 210 -13.42 -14.78 -25.67
CA LYS A 210 -13.28 -15.66 -24.50
C LYS A 210 -13.37 -14.87 -23.20
N PRO A 211 -14.22 -15.29 -22.24
CA PRO A 211 -14.23 -14.71 -20.90
C PRO A 211 -12.83 -14.79 -20.26
N TYR A 212 -12.47 -13.76 -19.51
CA TYR A 212 -11.19 -13.67 -18.84
C TYR A 212 -11.28 -14.18 -17.40
N PRO A 213 -10.57 -15.26 -17.00
CA PRO A 213 -10.63 -15.79 -15.64
C PRO A 213 -10.04 -14.82 -14.62
N VAL A 214 -10.76 -14.62 -13.51
CA VAL A 214 -10.33 -13.77 -12.38
C VAL A 214 -10.69 -14.45 -11.07
N CYS A 215 -9.82 -14.31 -10.08
CA CYS A 215 -10.13 -14.67 -8.69
C CYS A 215 -9.89 -13.48 -7.77
N VAL A 216 -10.62 -13.38 -6.66
CA VAL A 216 -10.44 -12.36 -5.63
C VAL A 216 -10.36 -13.05 -4.27
N ALA A 217 -9.21 -12.98 -3.62
CA ALA A 217 -9.02 -13.56 -2.29
C ALA A 217 -9.20 -12.50 -1.19
N LEU A 218 -10.08 -12.77 -0.24
CA LEU A 218 -10.39 -11.94 0.93
C LEU A 218 -9.85 -12.62 2.20
N GLY A 219 -9.20 -11.83 3.06
CA GLY A 219 -8.67 -12.33 4.33
C GLY A 219 -7.51 -13.33 4.16
N ALA A 220 -6.59 -13.07 3.24
CA ALA A 220 -5.33 -13.82 3.15
C ALA A 220 -4.40 -13.53 4.34
N ASP A 221 -3.30 -14.27 4.45
CA ASP A 221 -2.27 -13.99 5.46
C ASP A 221 -1.65 -12.58 5.26
N PRO A 222 -1.20 -11.92 6.34
CA PRO A 222 -0.78 -10.52 6.28
C PRO A 222 0.39 -10.28 5.32
N ALA A 223 1.32 -11.23 5.19
CA ALA A 223 2.45 -11.09 4.28
C ALA A 223 2.03 -11.13 2.81
N THR A 224 1.02 -11.93 2.45
CA THR A 224 0.45 -11.93 1.10
C THR A 224 -0.29 -10.63 0.81
N ILE A 225 -1.05 -10.12 1.77
CA ILE A 225 -1.75 -8.84 1.63
C ILE A 225 -0.74 -7.70 1.41
N LEU A 226 0.26 -7.58 2.29
CA LEU A 226 1.27 -6.53 2.21
C LEU A 226 2.19 -6.71 0.99
N GLY A 227 2.43 -7.95 0.57
CA GLY A 227 3.18 -8.24 -0.65
C GLY A 227 2.47 -7.77 -1.92
N ALA A 228 1.14 -7.76 -1.94
CA ALA A 228 0.34 -7.22 -3.05
C ALA A 228 0.30 -5.67 -3.08
N VAL A 229 0.48 -5.01 -1.92
CA VAL A 229 0.56 -3.55 -1.82
C VAL A 229 1.98 -3.05 -2.11
N THR A 230 2.99 -3.85 -1.75
CA THR A 230 4.39 -3.48 -1.95
C THR A 230 4.74 -3.54 -3.45
N PRO A 231 5.35 -2.50 -4.02
CA PRO A 231 5.75 -2.49 -5.41
C PRO A 231 6.96 -3.39 -5.62
N VAL A 232 6.70 -4.63 -5.98
CA VAL A 232 7.75 -5.60 -6.33
C VAL A 232 8.23 -5.36 -7.78
N PRO A 233 9.52 -5.64 -8.08
CA PRO A 233 10.00 -5.63 -9.46
C PRO A 233 9.18 -6.58 -10.35
N ASP A 234 9.00 -6.24 -11.62
CA ASP A 234 8.25 -7.07 -12.59
C ASP A 234 8.81 -8.49 -12.78
N THR A 235 10.06 -8.71 -12.38
CA THR A 235 10.74 -10.01 -12.40
C THR A 235 10.38 -10.90 -11.21
N LEU A 236 9.70 -10.37 -10.19
CA LEU A 236 9.35 -11.06 -8.97
C LEU A 236 7.82 -11.11 -8.80
N SER A 237 7.27 -12.28 -8.51
CA SER A 237 5.85 -12.42 -8.16
C SER A 237 5.59 -11.89 -6.75
N GLU A 238 4.44 -11.26 -6.52
CA GLU A 238 3.98 -10.79 -5.22
C GLU A 238 3.91 -11.94 -4.20
N TYR A 239 3.56 -13.16 -4.62
CA TYR A 239 3.60 -14.35 -3.75
C TYR A 239 5.00 -14.73 -3.30
N ALA A 240 5.98 -14.53 -4.19
CA ALA A 240 7.37 -14.81 -3.89
C ALA A 240 7.95 -13.79 -2.90
N PHE A 241 7.53 -12.53 -3.07
CA PHE A 241 7.85 -11.48 -2.11
C PHE A 241 7.16 -11.70 -0.75
N ALA A 242 5.89 -12.11 -0.74
CA ALA A 242 5.20 -12.50 0.50
C ALA A 242 5.92 -13.65 1.23
N GLY A 243 6.44 -14.64 0.50
CA GLY A 243 7.25 -15.71 1.08
C GLY A 243 8.60 -15.26 1.64
N LEU A 244 9.15 -14.16 1.12
CA LEU A 244 10.34 -13.50 1.66
C LEU A 244 10.04 -12.81 3.00
N LEU A 245 8.95 -12.02 3.05
CA LEU A 245 8.48 -11.33 4.25
C LEU A 245 8.14 -12.34 5.37
N ARG A 246 7.38 -13.38 5.00
CA ARG A 246 6.95 -14.45 5.91
C ARG A 246 8.06 -15.45 6.23
N GLY A 247 9.23 -15.39 5.58
CA GLY A 247 10.34 -16.36 5.74
C GLY A 247 9.99 -17.84 5.46
N HIS A 248 8.78 -18.12 5.00
CA HIS A 248 8.27 -19.43 4.61
C HIS A 248 7.44 -19.27 3.34
N ARG A 249 7.45 -20.34 2.52
CA ARG A 249 6.76 -20.37 1.22
C ARG A 249 5.27 -20.07 1.39
N THR A 250 4.75 -19.22 0.51
CA THR A 250 3.30 -18.97 0.41
C THR A 250 2.62 -20.25 -0.06
N GLU A 251 1.67 -20.74 0.72
CA GLU A 251 0.86 -21.91 0.34
C GLU A 251 -0.30 -21.47 -0.53
N LEU A 252 -0.35 -22.00 -1.74
CA LEU A 252 -1.36 -21.71 -2.75
C LEU A 252 -2.18 -22.95 -3.07
N VAL A 253 -3.41 -22.76 -3.50
CA VAL A 253 -4.26 -23.83 -4.03
C VAL A 253 -4.79 -23.40 -5.39
N LYS A 254 -4.99 -24.37 -6.29
CA LYS A 254 -5.64 -24.12 -7.58
C LYS A 254 -7.11 -23.75 -7.33
N ALA A 255 -7.58 -22.64 -7.92
CA ALA A 255 -8.98 -22.26 -7.94
C ALA A 255 -9.85 -23.38 -8.54
N ARG A 256 -11.13 -23.44 -8.19
CA ARG A 256 -12.03 -24.49 -8.68
C ARG A 256 -12.46 -24.26 -10.13
N GLY A 257 -12.67 -23.01 -10.52
CA GLY A 257 -13.16 -22.62 -11.84
C GLY A 257 -12.09 -22.27 -12.87
N SER A 258 -10.82 -22.20 -12.49
CA SER A 258 -9.74 -21.77 -13.40
C SER A 258 -8.37 -22.36 -13.05
N ASP A 259 -7.36 -22.07 -13.87
CA ASP A 259 -5.97 -22.43 -13.60
C ASP A 259 -5.23 -21.43 -12.68
N LEU A 260 -5.93 -20.42 -12.16
CA LEU A 260 -5.36 -19.47 -11.21
C LEU A 260 -5.09 -20.13 -9.86
N GLN A 261 -4.05 -19.65 -9.18
CA GLN A 261 -3.67 -20.07 -7.84
C GLN A 261 -3.99 -18.98 -6.82
N VAL A 262 -4.73 -19.33 -5.77
CA VAL A 262 -5.16 -18.44 -4.68
C VAL A 262 -4.50 -18.82 -3.36
N PRO A 263 -4.38 -17.92 -2.36
CA PRO A 263 -3.83 -18.27 -1.06
C PRO A 263 -4.67 -19.35 -0.39
N ALA A 264 -4.06 -20.48 -0.01
CA ALA A 264 -4.77 -21.63 0.55
C ALA A 264 -5.48 -21.29 1.88
N SER A 265 -4.95 -20.31 2.61
CA SER A 265 -5.45 -19.86 3.91
C SER A 265 -6.43 -18.68 3.84
N ALA A 266 -6.81 -18.22 2.63
CA ALA A 266 -7.79 -17.15 2.48
C ALA A 266 -9.11 -17.50 3.19
N GLU A 267 -9.75 -16.51 3.79
CA GLU A 267 -11.04 -16.70 4.47
C GLU A 267 -12.18 -16.91 3.46
N ILE A 268 -12.20 -16.12 2.39
CA ILE A 268 -13.19 -16.17 1.29
C ILE A 268 -12.48 -15.96 -0.04
N VAL A 269 -12.86 -16.69 -1.08
CA VAL A 269 -12.38 -16.50 -2.46
C VAL A 269 -13.58 -16.38 -3.39
N LEU A 270 -13.62 -15.31 -4.18
CA LEU A 270 -14.57 -15.11 -5.27
C LEU A 270 -13.90 -15.58 -6.57
N GLU A 271 -14.53 -16.49 -7.30
CA GLU A 271 -14.02 -16.99 -8.57
C GLU A 271 -15.04 -16.71 -9.69
N GLY A 272 -14.55 -16.39 -10.88
CA GLY A 272 -15.39 -16.25 -12.07
C GLY A 272 -14.65 -15.60 -13.22
N VAL A 273 -15.36 -14.76 -13.97
CA VAL A 273 -14.86 -14.22 -15.24
C VAL A 273 -15.26 -12.76 -15.49
N ILE A 274 -14.47 -12.08 -16.32
CA ILE A 274 -14.85 -10.81 -16.96
C ILE A 274 -15.15 -11.10 -18.43
N HIS A 275 -16.34 -10.76 -18.90
CA HIS A 275 -16.69 -10.88 -20.31
C HIS A 275 -16.14 -9.67 -21.10
N PRO A 276 -15.39 -9.87 -22.20
CA PRO A 276 -14.96 -8.78 -23.05
C PRO A 276 -16.13 -7.89 -23.49
N GLY A 277 -15.99 -6.58 -23.30
CA GLY A 277 -17.03 -5.59 -23.63
C GLY A 277 -18.11 -5.38 -22.57
N GLU A 278 -18.24 -6.25 -21.57
CA GLU A 278 -19.18 -6.05 -20.48
C GLU A 278 -18.64 -5.02 -19.47
N THR A 279 -19.33 -3.89 -19.35
CA THR A 279 -18.93 -2.78 -18.49
C THR A 279 -20.13 -2.19 -17.77
N ALA A 280 -19.88 -1.48 -16.67
CA ALA A 280 -20.90 -0.77 -15.91
C ALA A 280 -20.35 0.55 -15.36
N PRO A 281 -21.24 1.55 -15.12
CA PRO A 281 -20.86 2.78 -14.44
C PRO A 281 -20.54 2.48 -12.97
N GLU A 282 -19.35 2.87 -12.54
CA GLU A 282 -18.89 2.78 -11.15
C GLU A 282 -19.03 4.13 -10.46
N GLY A 283 -19.48 4.12 -9.21
CA GLY A 283 -19.54 5.28 -8.34
C GLY A 283 -20.85 6.07 -8.40
N PRO A 284 -20.92 7.23 -7.73
CA PRO A 284 -19.81 7.87 -7.02
C PRO A 284 -19.39 7.12 -5.75
N TYR A 285 -18.13 7.34 -5.34
CA TYR A 285 -17.57 6.82 -4.09
C TYR A 285 -16.61 7.83 -3.46
N GLY A 286 -16.65 7.95 -2.14
CA GLY A 286 -15.60 8.62 -1.38
C GLY A 286 -14.26 7.89 -1.52
N ASP A 287 -13.16 8.64 -1.68
CA ASP A 287 -11.83 8.04 -1.79
C ASP A 287 -10.77 8.70 -0.88
N HIS A 288 -9.52 8.21 -0.97
CA HIS A 288 -8.35 8.69 -0.22
C HIS A 288 -8.04 10.20 -0.35
N THR A 289 -8.69 10.92 -1.28
CA THR A 289 -8.57 12.38 -1.39
C THR A 289 -9.48 13.11 -0.41
N GLY A 290 -10.46 12.41 0.17
CA GLY A 290 -11.53 12.99 0.99
C GLY A 290 -12.70 13.57 0.18
N TYR A 291 -12.76 13.27 -1.13
CA TYR A 291 -13.83 13.70 -2.03
C TYR A 291 -14.54 12.50 -2.66
N TYR A 292 -15.73 12.74 -3.22
CA TYR A 292 -16.41 11.76 -4.06
C TYR A 292 -15.85 11.83 -5.48
N ASN A 293 -15.54 10.66 -6.05
CA ASN A 293 -15.09 10.58 -7.43
C ASN A 293 -16.30 10.58 -8.37
N GLU A 294 -16.09 11.17 -9.55
CA GLU A 294 -17.05 11.12 -10.65
C GLU A 294 -17.30 9.68 -11.12
N VAL A 295 -18.47 9.47 -11.72
CA VAL A 295 -18.88 8.20 -12.31
C VAL A 295 -18.05 7.92 -13.54
N ASP A 296 -17.50 6.70 -13.65
CA ASP A 296 -16.72 6.27 -14.81
C ASP A 296 -16.97 4.77 -15.10
N THR A 297 -16.68 4.33 -16.32
CA THR A 297 -17.06 2.99 -16.82
C THR A 297 -15.93 1.99 -16.68
N PHE A 298 -16.20 0.85 -16.03
CA PHE A 298 -15.21 -0.20 -15.81
C PHE A 298 -15.77 -1.60 -16.14
N PRO A 299 -14.90 -2.61 -16.36
CA PRO A 299 -15.32 -3.97 -16.62
C PRO A 299 -16.13 -4.58 -15.48
N VAL A 300 -17.07 -5.46 -15.81
CA VAL A 300 -17.86 -6.22 -14.83
C VAL A 300 -17.23 -7.59 -14.58
N PHE A 301 -17.00 -7.91 -13.32
CA PHE A 301 -16.62 -9.23 -12.85
C PHE A 301 -17.87 -10.00 -12.43
N THR A 302 -18.16 -11.08 -13.16
CA THR A 302 -19.21 -12.04 -12.82
C THR A 302 -18.61 -13.12 -11.92
N VAL A 303 -19.11 -13.18 -10.69
CA VAL A 303 -18.76 -14.21 -9.70
C VAL A 303 -19.58 -15.45 -10.00
N GLU A 304 -18.91 -16.54 -10.35
CA GLU A 304 -19.54 -17.82 -10.67
C GLU A 304 -19.49 -18.78 -9.48
N ARG A 305 -18.59 -18.51 -8.52
CA ARG A 305 -18.38 -19.32 -7.33
C ARG A 305 -17.84 -18.50 -6.16
N ILE A 306 -18.30 -18.84 -4.97
CA ILE A 306 -17.72 -18.38 -3.71
C ILE A 306 -17.20 -19.61 -2.96
N THR A 307 -15.90 -19.65 -2.67
CA THR A 307 -15.33 -20.65 -1.77
C THR A 307 -14.90 -19.99 -0.48
N ARG A 308 -15.04 -20.66 0.66
CA ARG A 308 -14.69 -20.09 1.97
C ARG A 308 -14.33 -21.14 3.00
N ARG A 309 -13.63 -20.70 4.03
CA ARG A 309 -13.44 -21.48 5.27
C ARG A 309 -14.78 -21.67 5.98
N ARG A 310 -14.86 -22.67 6.86
CA ARG A 310 -15.88 -22.69 7.92
C ARG A 310 -15.64 -21.50 8.87
N ASP A 311 -16.74 -20.87 9.28
CA ASP A 311 -16.75 -19.67 10.13
C ASP A 311 -15.81 -18.58 9.58
N PRO A 312 -16.04 -18.09 8.35
CA PRO A 312 -15.12 -17.16 7.69
C PRO A 312 -15.10 -15.81 8.40
N ILE A 313 -14.00 -15.07 8.22
CA ILE A 313 -13.88 -13.66 8.61
C ILE A 313 -13.85 -12.81 7.34
N TYR A 314 -14.73 -11.82 7.25
CA TYR A 314 -14.72 -10.85 6.14
C TYR A 314 -13.73 -9.72 6.46
N HIS A 315 -12.61 -9.65 5.74
CA HIS A 315 -11.64 -8.57 5.88
C HIS A 315 -12.05 -7.37 5.02
N SER A 316 -12.21 -6.20 5.65
CA SER A 316 -12.68 -4.98 5.00
C SER A 316 -11.98 -3.74 5.52
N THR A 317 -12.09 -2.66 4.76
CA THR A 317 -11.62 -1.32 5.11
C THR A 317 -12.42 -0.27 4.37
N TYR A 318 -12.06 0.98 4.58
CA TYR A 318 -12.61 2.14 3.92
C TYR A 318 -11.48 3.07 3.48
N THR A 319 -11.78 3.97 2.54
CA THR A 319 -10.88 5.07 2.15
C THR A 319 -11.62 6.38 2.32
N GLY A 320 -10.95 7.42 2.76
CA GLY A 320 -11.57 8.72 2.97
C GLY A 320 -10.55 9.83 3.15
N ARG A 321 -10.93 10.91 3.82
CA ARG A 321 -9.99 12.00 4.11
C ARG A 321 -8.88 11.48 5.04
N PRO A 322 -7.59 11.58 4.65
CA PRO A 322 -6.50 11.02 5.43
C PRO A 322 -6.35 11.69 6.82
N PRO A 323 -5.76 11.00 7.80
CA PRO A 323 -5.21 9.65 7.69
C PRO A 323 -6.32 8.58 7.59
N ASP A 324 -6.13 7.63 6.69
CA ASP A 324 -6.93 6.41 6.55
C ASP A 324 -5.97 5.19 6.55
N GLU A 325 -6.52 3.96 6.54
CA GLU A 325 -5.69 2.75 6.65
C GLU A 325 -4.67 2.62 5.49
N PRO A 326 -5.04 2.87 4.23
CA PRO A 326 -4.07 2.92 3.13
C PRO A 326 -2.98 3.98 3.30
N ALA A 327 -3.27 5.14 3.89
CA ALA A 327 -2.25 6.13 4.19
C ALA A 327 -1.23 5.63 5.22
N ILE A 328 -1.68 4.93 6.25
CA ILE A 328 -0.78 4.32 7.24
C ILE A 328 0.10 3.23 6.61
N LEU A 329 -0.47 2.42 5.72
CA LEU A 329 0.31 1.47 4.91
C LEU A 329 1.38 2.18 4.09
N GLY A 330 1.03 3.29 3.44
CA GLY A 330 1.98 4.13 2.69
C GLY A 330 3.13 4.63 3.56
N VAL A 331 2.85 5.11 4.78
CA VAL A 331 3.87 5.56 5.75
C VAL A 331 4.84 4.44 6.11
N ALA A 332 4.34 3.24 6.43
CA ALA A 332 5.20 2.12 6.77
C ALA A 332 6.01 1.63 5.56
N LEU A 333 5.40 1.57 4.37
CA LEU A 333 6.07 1.15 3.14
C LEU A 333 7.13 2.15 2.66
N ASN A 334 7.05 3.43 3.04
CA ASN A 334 8.11 4.40 2.76
C ASN A 334 9.47 3.93 3.28
N GLU A 335 9.53 3.29 4.45
CA GLU A 335 10.79 2.75 4.99
C GLU A 335 11.42 1.68 4.09
N VAL A 336 10.61 0.98 3.28
CA VAL A 336 11.09 0.02 2.29
C VAL A 336 11.68 0.74 1.07
N PHE A 337 11.16 1.93 0.72
CA PHE A 337 11.61 2.71 -0.43
C PHE A 337 12.87 3.54 -0.16
N VAL A 338 13.05 4.05 1.06
CA VAL A 338 14.22 4.89 1.41
C VAL A 338 15.54 4.22 1.00
N PRO A 339 15.84 2.95 1.33
CA PRO A 339 17.09 2.30 0.93
C PRO A 339 17.24 2.14 -0.59
N ILE A 340 16.13 1.93 -1.30
CA ILE A 340 16.11 1.78 -2.76
C ILE A 340 16.47 3.12 -3.42
N LEU A 341 15.90 4.22 -2.91
CA LEU A 341 16.24 5.57 -3.35
C LEU A 341 17.69 5.92 -3.00
N GLN A 342 18.15 5.62 -1.79
CA GLN A 342 19.51 5.89 -1.32
C GLN A 342 20.58 5.15 -2.15
N LYS A 343 20.28 3.95 -2.64
CA LYS A 343 21.20 3.24 -3.54
C LYS A 343 21.44 4.03 -4.84
N GLN A 344 20.41 4.72 -5.36
CA GLN A 344 20.50 5.51 -6.58
C GLN A 344 20.97 6.95 -6.34
N PHE A 345 20.56 7.53 -5.21
CA PHE A 345 20.83 8.89 -4.78
C PHE A 345 21.41 8.86 -3.35
N PRO A 346 22.70 8.54 -3.19
CA PRO A 346 23.34 8.40 -1.87
C PRO A 346 23.29 9.67 -1.01
N GLU A 347 23.03 10.82 -1.63
CA GLU A 347 22.82 12.10 -0.98
C GLU A 347 21.52 12.19 -0.19
N ILE A 348 20.50 11.35 -0.45
CA ILE A 348 19.22 11.38 0.26
C ILE A 348 19.39 10.81 1.67
N THR A 349 19.03 11.58 2.70
CA THR A 349 19.07 11.14 4.09
C THR A 349 17.74 10.55 4.56
N ASP A 350 16.62 11.16 4.18
CA ASP A 350 15.27 10.64 4.40
C ASP A 350 14.34 11.00 3.22
N PHE A 351 13.29 10.21 3.05
CA PHE A 351 12.25 10.44 2.04
C PHE A 351 10.90 10.10 2.66
N TYR A 352 10.01 11.09 2.69
CA TYR A 352 8.72 10.98 3.38
C TYR A 352 7.56 11.43 2.51
N LEU A 353 6.51 10.61 2.46
CA LEU A 353 5.22 10.96 1.86
C LEU A 353 4.20 11.17 3.00
N PRO A 354 3.84 12.42 3.34
CA PRO A 354 2.88 12.71 4.39
C PRO A 354 1.47 12.15 4.08
N PRO A 355 0.79 11.50 5.04
CA PRO A 355 -0.61 11.05 4.90
C PRO A 355 -1.57 12.13 4.41
N GLU A 356 -1.48 13.32 5.00
CA GLU A 356 -2.25 14.52 4.65
C GLU A 356 -2.02 14.99 3.21
N GLY A 357 -0.92 14.57 2.59
CA GLY A 357 -0.65 14.68 1.15
C GLY A 357 -1.32 13.58 0.32
N CYS A 358 -2.39 12.96 0.82
CA CYS A 358 -3.09 11.83 0.18
C CYS A 358 -2.13 10.67 -0.14
N SER A 359 -1.19 10.39 0.77
CA SER A 359 -0.21 9.30 0.71
C SER A 359 0.87 9.38 -0.38
N TYR A 360 0.65 10.10 -1.48
CA TYR A 360 1.61 10.17 -2.59
C TYR A 360 1.69 11.53 -3.29
N ARG A 361 0.75 12.47 -3.08
CA ARG A 361 0.71 13.71 -3.87
C ARG A 361 1.79 14.72 -3.48
N MET A 362 2.38 14.56 -2.29
CA MET A 362 3.49 15.37 -1.80
C MET A 362 4.61 14.48 -1.26
N ALA A 363 5.85 14.87 -1.52
CA ALA A 363 7.05 14.27 -0.94
C ALA A 363 7.92 15.35 -0.27
N VAL A 364 8.48 15.01 0.88
CA VAL A 364 9.55 15.76 1.54
C VAL A 364 10.82 14.92 1.47
N VAL A 365 11.89 15.51 0.96
CA VAL A 365 13.20 14.85 0.81
C VAL A 365 14.24 15.67 1.56
N THR A 366 14.97 15.02 2.44
CA THR A 366 16.14 15.62 3.11
C THR A 366 17.40 15.07 2.46
N MET A 367 18.42 15.91 2.27
CA MET A 367 19.63 15.51 1.56
C MET A 367 20.90 16.21 2.03
N LYS A 368 22.04 15.56 1.83
CA LYS A 368 23.36 16.16 1.96
C LYS A 368 23.74 16.86 0.66
N LYS A 369 23.52 18.18 0.61
CA LYS A 369 23.88 19.00 -0.55
C LYS A 369 25.40 19.00 -0.77
N GLN A 370 25.83 18.87 -2.03
CA GLN A 370 27.24 18.74 -2.42
C GLN A 370 27.68 19.77 -3.45
N TYR A 371 26.74 20.42 -4.14
CA TYR A 371 27.01 21.44 -5.15
C TYR A 371 25.77 22.31 -5.42
N PRO A 372 25.96 23.52 -5.99
CA PRO A 372 24.87 24.36 -6.49
C PRO A 372 23.94 23.62 -7.46
N GLY A 373 22.63 23.73 -7.26
CA GLY A 373 21.60 23.09 -8.09
C GLY A 373 21.31 21.63 -7.78
N HIS A 374 21.96 21.03 -6.76
CA HIS A 374 21.81 19.60 -6.45
C HIS A 374 20.35 19.17 -6.17
N ALA A 375 19.55 20.04 -5.52
CA ALA A 375 18.15 19.76 -5.22
C ALA A 375 17.31 19.45 -6.49
N LYS A 376 17.60 20.11 -7.62
CA LYS A 376 16.89 19.88 -8.88
C LYS A 376 17.09 18.47 -9.42
N ARG A 377 18.30 17.91 -9.24
CA ARG A 377 18.60 16.51 -9.61
C ARG A 377 17.73 15.54 -8.80
N VAL A 378 17.59 15.78 -7.49
CA VAL A 378 16.75 14.97 -6.61
C VAL A 378 15.27 15.09 -7.00
N MET A 379 14.76 16.31 -7.26
CA MET A 379 13.37 16.51 -7.73
C MET A 379 13.06 15.71 -8.99
N LEU A 380 13.91 15.81 -10.02
CA LEU A 380 13.75 15.05 -11.27
C LEU A 380 13.88 13.54 -11.03
N GLY A 381 14.75 13.13 -10.10
CA GLY A 381 14.89 11.74 -9.67
C GLY A 381 13.61 11.19 -9.06
N VAL A 382 12.98 11.92 -8.13
CA VAL A 382 11.70 11.53 -7.51
C VAL A 382 10.62 11.32 -8.58
N TRP A 383 10.49 12.23 -9.54
CA TRP A 383 9.46 12.14 -10.58
C TRP A 383 9.70 11.10 -11.68
N SER A 384 10.89 10.49 -11.75
CA SER A 384 11.26 9.61 -12.86
C SER A 384 11.74 8.21 -12.47
N PHE A 385 12.34 8.04 -11.29
CA PHE A 385 13.05 6.80 -10.95
C PHE A 385 12.11 5.64 -10.60
N LEU A 386 11.14 5.86 -9.70
CA LEU A 386 10.16 4.86 -9.30
C LEU A 386 8.76 5.25 -9.81
N ARG A 387 8.06 4.29 -10.42
CA ARG A 387 6.71 4.50 -10.97
C ARG A 387 5.72 4.99 -9.92
N GLN A 388 5.93 4.63 -8.66
CA GLN A 388 5.07 4.95 -7.53
C GLN A 388 5.03 6.45 -7.22
N PHE A 389 6.08 7.19 -7.57
CA PHE A 389 6.20 8.63 -7.29
C PHE A 389 5.97 9.51 -8.53
N MET A 390 5.64 8.90 -9.68
CA MET A 390 5.40 9.64 -10.93
C MET A 390 4.21 10.61 -10.85
N TYR A 391 3.24 10.35 -9.97
CA TYR A 391 2.08 11.21 -9.75
C TYR A 391 2.24 12.17 -8.57
N THR A 392 3.38 12.16 -7.86
CA THR A 392 3.68 13.14 -6.81
C THR A 392 3.76 14.53 -7.43
N LYS A 393 2.84 15.42 -7.02
CA LYS A 393 2.73 16.78 -7.57
C LYS A 393 3.71 17.74 -6.94
N PHE A 394 3.94 17.59 -5.63
CA PHE A 394 4.75 18.50 -4.84
C PHE A 394 5.98 17.77 -4.30
N VAL A 395 7.17 18.32 -4.52
CA VAL A 395 8.41 17.79 -3.94
C VAL A 395 9.11 18.92 -3.22
N ILE A 396 9.29 18.79 -1.91
CA ILE A 396 10.05 19.73 -1.09
C ILE A 396 11.41 19.09 -0.82
N VAL A 397 12.49 19.79 -1.16
CA VAL A 397 13.86 19.32 -0.90
C VAL A 397 14.51 20.21 0.15
N THR A 398 15.02 19.60 1.21
CA THR A 398 15.62 20.25 2.38
C THR A 398 17.00 19.64 2.68
N ASP A 399 17.80 20.30 3.51
CA ASP A 399 19.07 19.73 3.97
C ASP A 399 18.83 18.67 5.06
N ASP A 400 19.88 17.97 5.48
CA ASP A 400 19.81 16.86 6.44
C ASP A 400 19.68 17.27 7.91
N ASP A 401 19.66 18.57 8.19
CA ASP A 401 19.35 19.14 9.51
C ASP A 401 17.84 19.33 9.76
N ILE A 402 17.01 19.09 8.74
CA ILE A 402 15.55 19.18 8.80
C ILE A 402 14.95 17.80 9.03
N ASN A 403 14.02 17.66 9.98
CA ASN A 403 13.21 16.46 10.06
C ASN A 403 12.10 16.47 9.00
N ALA A 404 12.20 15.60 7.99
CA ALA A 404 11.22 15.48 6.90
C ALA A 404 9.78 15.20 7.37
N ARG A 405 9.61 14.71 8.59
CA ARG A 405 8.35 14.24 9.18
C ARG A 405 7.76 15.22 10.19
N ASP A 406 8.41 16.35 10.41
CA ASP A 406 7.92 17.43 11.26
C ASP A 406 7.66 18.68 10.41
N TRP A 407 6.39 19.07 10.29
CA TRP A 407 6.02 20.28 9.55
C TRP A 407 6.62 21.54 10.12
N ASN A 408 6.92 21.61 11.43
CA ASN A 408 7.56 22.78 12.01
C ASN A 408 8.93 23.02 11.36
N ASP A 409 9.73 21.96 11.22
CA ASP A 409 11.04 21.99 10.57
C ASP A 409 10.92 22.27 9.06
N VAL A 410 10.03 21.56 8.36
CA VAL A 410 9.85 21.71 6.90
C VAL A 410 9.38 23.11 6.53
N ILE A 411 8.40 23.66 7.26
CA ILE A 411 7.91 25.02 7.04
C ILE A 411 8.98 26.05 7.43
N TRP A 412 9.75 25.82 8.49
CA TRP A 412 10.89 26.68 8.83
C TRP A 412 11.92 26.72 7.70
N ALA A 413 12.27 25.56 7.11
CA ALA A 413 13.19 25.50 5.98
C ALA A 413 12.65 26.27 4.76
N ILE A 414 11.37 26.04 4.39
CA ILE A 414 10.73 26.76 3.28
C ILE A 414 10.77 28.27 3.51
N THR A 415 10.38 28.73 4.69
CA THR A 415 10.19 30.17 4.97
C THR A 415 11.49 30.93 5.21
N THR A 416 12.60 30.24 5.49
CA THR A 416 13.90 30.88 5.78
C THR A 416 14.97 30.65 4.71
N ARG A 417 14.87 29.58 3.91
CA ARG A 417 15.89 29.18 2.93
C ARG A 417 15.46 29.35 1.47
N MET A 418 14.21 29.76 1.22
CA MET A 418 13.68 29.93 -0.14
C MET A 418 13.41 31.38 -0.50
N ASP A 419 13.77 31.74 -1.72
CA ASP A 419 13.09 32.78 -2.48
C ASP A 419 12.05 32.12 -3.40
N PRO A 420 10.75 32.46 -3.30
CA PRO A 420 9.70 31.74 -4.01
C PRO A 420 9.88 31.69 -5.53
N LYS A 421 10.38 32.77 -6.16
CA LYS A 421 10.52 32.83 -7.62
C LYS A 421 11.76 32.08 -8.10
N ARG A 422 12.87 32.19 -7.38
CA ARG A 422 14.14 31.57 -7.74
C ARG A 422 14.14 30.05 -7.49
N ASP A 423 13.54 29.63 -6.39
CA ASP A 423 13.74 28.30 -5.82
C ASP A 423 12.54 27.35 -6.03
N THR A 424 11.52 27.82 -6.75
CA THR A 424 10.40 26.98 -7.21
C THR A 424 10.64 26.51 -8.64
N VAL A 425 10.55 25.21 -8.86
CA VAL A 425 10.59 24.57 -10.18
C VAL A 425 9.17 24.17 -10.56
N MET A 426 8.68 24.69 -11.69
CA MET A 426 7.41 24.27 -12.29
C MET A 426 7.69 23.45 -13.55
N ILE A 427 7.02 22.30 -13.68
CA ILE A 427 7.03 21.50 -14.91
C ILE A 427 5.58 21.27 -15.32
N ASP A 428 5.22 21.77 -16.50
CA ASP A 428 3.87 21.64 -17.04
C ASP A 428 3.70 20.36 -17.87
N ASN A 429 2.45 20.02 -18.19
CA ASN A 429 2.08 18.92 -19.08
C ASN A 429 2.69 17.56 -18.70
N THR A 430 2.77 17.28 -17.41
CA THR A 430 3.22 16.00 -16.86
C THR A 430 2.05 15.05 -16.62
N PRO A 431 2.27 13.72 -16.59
CA PRO A 431 1.24 12.77 -16.19
C PRO A 431 0.79 12.99 -14.74
N ILE A 432 -0.52 13.04 -14.52
CA ILE A 432 -1.16 13.18 -13.20
C ILE A 432 -2.20 12.04 -13.05
N ASP A 433 -2.59 11.73 -11.82
CA ASP A 433 -3.74 10.86 -11.57
C ASP A 433 -4.99 11.43 -12.28
N TYR A 434 -5.68 10.59 -13.05
CA TYR A 434 -6.85 11.00 -13.81
C TYR A 434 -8.05 11.36 -12.91
N LEU A 435 -8.04 10.89 -11.66
CA LEU A 435 -9.01 11.24 -10.60
C LEU A 435 -8.71 12.60 -9.93
N ASP A 436 -7.55 13.20 -10.22
CA ASP A 436 -7.21 14.48 -9.64
C ASP A 436 -7.91 15.62 -10.38
N PHE A 437 -9.11 15.96 -9.90
CA PHE A 437 -9.96 17.03 -10.42
C PHE A 437 -9.35 18.45 -10.28
N ALA A 438 -8.24 18.62 -9.55
CA ALA A 438 -7.51 19.89 -9.50
C ALA A 438 -6.53 20.05 -10.67
N SER A 439 -6.32 19.01 -11.49
CA SER A 439 -5.60 19.12 -12.76
C SER A 439 -6.46 19.84 -13.81
N PRO A 440 -5.84 20.59 -14.74
CA PRO A 440 -6.59 21.30 -15.78
C PRO A 440 -7.24 20.34 -16.80
N ILE A 441 -6.65 19.16 -17.01
CA ILE A 441 -7.11 18.13 -17.94
C ILE A 441 -6.94 16.77 -17.25
N SER A 442 -7.93 15.89 -17.31
CA SER A 442 -7.82 14.56 -16.71
C SER A 442 -6.57 13.82 -17.22
N GLY A 443 -5.75 13.35 -16.28
CA GLY A 443 -4.50 12.64 -16.56
C GLY A 443 -3.30 13.54 -16.89
N LEU A 444 -3.48 14.86 -16.99
CA LEU A 444 -2.44 15.79 -17.43
C LEU A 444 -2.46 17.09 -16.61
N GLY A 445 -1.34 17.43 -15.98
CA GLY A 445 -1.21 18.66 -15.20
C GLY A 445 0.23 19.04 -14.93
N SER A 446 0.45 19.92 -13.96
CA SER A 446 1.78 20.41 -13.60
C SER A 446 2.31 19.77 -12.31
N LYS A 447 3.62 19.88 -12.11
CA LYS A 447 4.33 19.51 -10.88
C LYS A 447 5.15 20.70 -10.38
N MET A 448 5.29 20.78 -9.07
CA MET A 448 6.00 21.83 -8.36
C MET A 448 7.10 21.23 -7.47
N GLY A 449 8.33 21.67 -7.66
CA GLY A 449 9.47 21.39 -6.80
C GLY A 449 9.85 22.62 -6.00
N LEU A 450 10.06 22.48 -4.70
CA LEU A 450 10.47 23.54 -3.79
C LEU A 450 11.87 23.22 -3.25
N ASP A 451 12.88 24.00 -3.65
CA ASP A 451 14.24 23.87 -3.13
C ASP A 451 14.37 24.72 -1.87
N ALA A 452 14.14 24.10 -0.72
CA ALA A 452 14.33 24.67 0.62
C ALA A 452 15.71 24.38 1.22
N THR A 453 16.72 24.05 0.39
CA THR A 453 18.09 23.82 0.86
C THR A 453 18.85 25.13 1.15
N HIS A 454 19.94 25.05 1.90
CA HIS A 454 20.93 26.12 2.01
C HIS A 454 21.41 26.55 0.62
N LYS A 455 21.40 27.85 0.34
CA LYS A 455 21.88 28.37 -0.95
C LYS A 455 23.36 28.68 -0.89
N TRP A 456 24.11 28.09 -1.81
CA TRP A 456 25.56 28.16 -1.90
C TRP A 456 26.00 29.30 -2.83
N PRO A 457 27.29 29.70 -2.79
CA PRO A 457 27.83 30.63 -3.76
C PRO A 457 27.52 30.20 -5.20
N GLY A 458 26.98 31.13 -5.98
CA GLY A 458 26.49 30.89 -7.34
C GLY A 458 24.97 30.70 -7.43
N GLU A 459 24.30 30.27 -6.37
CA GLU A 459 22.83 30.27 -6.27
C GLU A 459 22.30 31.59 -5.66
N THR A 460 23.15 32.23 -4.85
CA THR A 460 22.90 33.54 -4.23
C THR A 460 24.20 34.34 -4.15
N THR A 461 24.09 35.67 -4.13
CA THR A 461 25.20 36.61 -3.90
C THR A 461 25.22 37.15 -2.47
N ARG A 462 24.22 36.82 -1.65
CA ARG A 462 24.10 37.27 -0.26
C ARG A 462 24.96 36.40 0.66
N GLU A 463 25.43 36.98 1.75
CA GLU A 463 25.92 36.19 2.90
C GLU A 463 24.76 35.35 3.45
N TRP A 464 24.97 34.05 3.58
CA TRP A 464 23.94 33.12 4.04
C TRP A 464 23.86 33.07 5.57
N GLY A 465 22.65 32.90 6.11
CA GLY A 465 22.44 32.79 7.55
C GLY A 465 23.11 31.57 8.15
N ARG A 466 23.66 31.72 9.35
CA ARG A 466 24.20 30.60 10.15
C ARG A 466 23.08 30.03 11.00
N ALA A 467 22.81 28.74 10.87
CA ALA A 467 21.80 28.06 11.68
C ALA A 467 22.21 28.06 13.16
N ILE A 468 21.22 28.08 14.05
CA ILE A 468 21.46 27.94 15.48
C ILE A 468 21.64 26.45 15.78
N GLU A 469 22.78 26.10 16.36
CA GLU A 469 23.04 24.74 16.85
C GLU A 469 23.01 24.73 18.37
N LYS A 470 22.28 23.77 18.95
CA LYS A 470 22.31 23.54 20.40
C LYS A 470 23.64 22.89 20.77
N ASP A 471 24.14 23.17 21.98
CA ASP A 471 25.30 22.46 22.53
C ASP A 471 24.91 20.99 22.81
N PRO A 472 25.53 19.99 22.15
CA PRO A 472 25.18 18.58 22.32
C PRO A 472 25.34 18.08 23.76
N ALA A 473 26.29 18.64 24.52
CA ALA A 473 26.50 18.25 25.92
C ALA A 473 25.37 18.74 26.82
N VAL A 474 24.80 19.92 26.51
CA VAL A 474 23.64 20.46 27.24
C VAL A 474 22.39 19.65 26.91
N VAL A 475 22.16 19.32 25.64
CA VAL A 475 21.02 18.48 25.22
C VAL A 475 21.06 17.13 25.94
N ALA A 476 22.19 16.40 25.86
CA ALA A 476 22.32 15.09 26.49
C ALA A 476 22.15 15.13 28.03
N ARG A 477 22.61 16.21 28.67
CA ARG A 477 22.40 16.41 30.11
C ARG A 477 20.93 16.65 30.44
N VAL A 478 20.23 17.46 29.65
CA VAL A 478 18.80 17.74 29.87
C VAL A 478 17.96 16.49 29.61
N ASP A 479 18.27 15.71 28.58
CA ASP A 479 17.61 14.43 28.29
C ASP A 479 17.70 13.46 29.48
N ALA A 480 18.89 13.38 30.12
CA ALA A 480 19.09 12.55 31.31
C ALA A 480 18.32 13.04 32.54
N LEU A 481 18.08 14.36 32.66
CA LEU A 481 17.31 14.96 33.74
C LEU A 481 15.80 14.95 33.50
N TRP A 482 15.36 14.78 32.25
CA TRP A 482 14.01 15.08 31.80
C TRP A 482 12.92 14.35 32.60
N SER A 483 13.10 13.05 32.83
CA SER A 483 12.16 12.23 33.60
C SER A 483 12.05 12.62 35.08
N GLU A 484 13.11 13.21 35.64
CA GLU A 484 13.13 13.72 37.02
C GLU A 484 12.38 15.05 37.15
N LEU A 485 12.23 15.80 36.06
CA LEU A 485 11.57 17.12 36.06
C LEU A 485 10.04 17.01 36.20
N GLY A 486 9.43 15.87 35.88
CA GLY A 486 7.99 15.63 36.06
C GLY A 486 7.10 16.51 35.18
N ILE A 487 7.53 16.77 33.94
CA ILE A 487 6.85 17.67 32.99
C ILE A 487 6.35 16.95 31.72
N ASP A 488 6.25 15.62 31.75
CA ASP A 488 5.75 14.76 30.66
C ASP A 488 4.34 14.21 30.91
#